data_AF-A0A3C0GNB1-F1
#
_entry.id   AF-A0A3C0GNB1-F1
#
_cell.length_a   1.000
_cell.length_b   1.000
_cell.length_c   1.000
_cell.angle_alpha   90.00
_cell.angle_beta   90.00
_cell.angle_gamma   90.00
#
_symmetry.space_group_name_H-M   'P 1'
#
loop_
_entity.id
_entity.type
_entity.pdbx_description
1 polymer ?
#
loop_
_entity_poly.entity_id
_entity_poly.type
_entity_poly.pdbx_seq_one_letter_code
_entity_poly.pdbx_strand_id
1 'polypeptide(L)'
;MWWDGGDRAITAREKATIEEHGPSCYAIPLLPAQAVDPADPWRGLYLPARMPAPSEYGDLTHPDIPLWPDDREDALDKLVHAQGFDFHIVAGDFTEAAMDDDDELYWEELRAWNPEAPEGEWRLAWKGDTEDGPYAWFVRPMALRPEPVTPPAQGIDLRAISMESAPRDGTMLRLLVQFTDHATEDTDGAAWTIGANNHDRDGEDVWKFTGWCWAHDHFTEGKGTPVGWLPLIDGQRDAAPGVGK
;
A
#
# COMPACT_ATOMS: atom_id res chain seq x y z
N MET A 1 -47.09 -14.59 -0.34
CA MET A 1 -46.89 -15.62 -1.40
C MET A 1 -45.45 -15.51 -1.81
N TRP A 2 -44.67 -16.58 -1.67
CA TRP A 2 -43.21 -16.55 -1.82
C TRP A 2 -42.83 -17.23 -3.13
N TRP A 3 -41.72 -16.84 -3.74
CA TRP A 3 -41.30 -17.30 -5.07
C TRP A 3 -39.86 -17.82 -4.99
N ASP A 4 -39.53 -18.87 -5.74
CA ASP A 4 -38.26 -19.60 -5.65
C ASP A 4 -37.08 -18.95 -6.40
N GLY A 5 -37.25 -17.69 -6.84
CA GLY A 5 -36.30 -17.01 -7.72
C GLY A 5 -36.61 -17.15 -9.22
N GLY A 6 -37.69 -17.87 -9.59
CA GLY A 6 -38.31 -17.87 -10.92
C GLY A 6 -39.85 -17.68 -10.90
N ASP A 7 -40.52 -18.01 -12.00
CA ASP A 7 -41.96 -17.74 -12.28
C ASP A 7 -42.96 -18.74 -11.63
N ARG A 8 -42.62 -19.38 -10.49
CA ARG A 8 -43.56 -20.23 -9.75
C ARG A 8 -43.68 -19.85 -8.26
N ALA A 9 -44.93 -19.72 -7.80
CA ALA A 9 -45.22 -19.49 -6.39
C ALA A 9 -45.01 -20.78 -5.58
N ILE A 10 -44.29 -20.67 -4.46
CA ILE A 10 -44.05 -21.78 -3.53
C ILE A 10 -44.92 -21.67 -2.27
N THR A 11 -45.26 -22.85 -1.74
CA THR A 11 -46.07 -22.99 -0.53
C THR A 11 -45.25 -22.73 0.73
N ALA A 12 -45.92 -22.44 1.85
CA ALA A 12 -45.25 -22.16 3.13
C ALA A 12 -44.39 -23.35 3.64
N ARG A 13 -44.74 -24.58 3.26
CA ARG A 13 -43.99 -25.79 3.62
C ARG A 13 -42.70 -25.92 2.80
N GLU A 14 -42.75 -25.59 1.51
CA GLU A 14 -41.56 -25.57 0.63
C GLU A 14 -40.58 -24.46 1.04
N LYS A 15 -41.09 -23.28 1.44
CA LYS A 15 -40.25 -22.21 1.99
C LYS A 15 -39.46 -22.66 3.22
N ALA A 16 -40.13 -23.33 4.16
CA ALA A 16 -39.48 -23.81 5.38
C ALA A 16 -38.33 -24.78 5.09
N THR A 17 -38.49 -25.67 4.10
CA THR A 17 -37.45 -26.64 3.72
C THR A 17 -36.26 -26.00 2.99
N ILE A 18 -36.48 -24.93 2.21
CA ILE A 18 -35.39 -24.16 1.57
C ILE A 18 -34.60 -23.36 2.62
N GLU A 19 -35.26 -22.80 3.63
CA GLU A 19 -34.58 -22.14 4.75
C GLU A 19 -33.83 -23.14 5.66
N GLU A 20 -34.28 -24.39 5.73
CA GLU A 20 -33.63 -25.47 6.48
C GLU A 20 -32.46 -26.14 5.71
N HIS A 21 -32.43 -26.06 4.38
CA HIS A 21 -31.47 -26.77 3.51
C HIS A 21 -30.81 -25.91 2.41
N GLY A 22 -30.95 -24.59 2.45
CA GLY A 22 -30.08 -23.68 1.70
C GLY A 22 -28.62 -23.92 2.06
N PRO A 23 -27.65 -23.65 1.15
CA PRO A 23 -26.26 -24.02 1.37
C PRO A 23 -25.83 -23.52 2.74
N SER A 24 -25.62 -24.48 3.63
CA SER A 24 -25.15 -24.31 4.99
C SER A 24 -23.94 -23.39 4.89
N CYS A 25 -24.12 -22.12 5.22
CA CYS A 25 -23.05 -21.31 5.77
C CYS A 25 -22.52 -22.16 6.92
N TYR A 26 -21.37 -22.79 6.70
CA TYR A 26 -20.67 -23.51 7.73
C TYR A 26 -20.61 -22.58 8.93
N ALA A 27 -21.38 -22.89 9.96
CA ALA A 27 -21.15 -22.34 11.28
C ALA A 27 -19.79 -22.89 11.66
N ILE A 28 -18.74 -22.14 11.32
CA ILE A 28 -17.44 -22.26 11.96
C ILE A 28 -17.80 -22.24 13.45
N PRO A 29 -17.45 -23.27 14.24
CA PRO A 29 -17.67 -23.19 15.67
C PRO A 29 -16.94 -21.94 16.13
N LEU A 30 -17.71 -20.89 16.45
CA LEU A 30 -17.20 -19.73 17.14
C LEU A 30 -16.74 -20.27 18.49
N LEU A 31 -15.46 -20.61 18.57
CA LEU A 31 -14.71 -20.56 19.82
C LEU A 31 -15.15 -19.27 20.51
N PRO A 32 -15.42 -19.29 21.83
CA PRO A 32 -15.85 -18.08 22.52
C PRO A 32 -14.88 -16.97 22.13
N ALA A 33 -15.38 -15.94 21.45
CA ALA A 33 -14.59 -14.79 21.06
C ALA A 33 -13.99 -14.27 22.36
N GLN A 34 -12.69 -14.50 22.56
CA GLN A 34 -11.99 -13.82 23.63
C GLN A 34 -12.30 -12.35 23.43
N ALA A 35 -12.76 -11.67 24.48
CA ALA A 35 -13.01 -10.25 24.42
C ALA A 35 -11.69 -9.59 24.05
N VAL A 36 -11.54 -9.21 22.78
CA VAL A 36 -10.38 -8.49 22.28
C VAL A 36 -10.44 -7.12 22.92
N ASP A 37 -9.39 -6.75 23.64
CA ASP A 37 -9.26 -5.41 24.19
C ASP A 37 -9.27 -4.42 23.00
N PRO A 38 -10.21 -3.46 22.94
CA PRO A 38 -10.23 -2.46 21.86
C PRO A 38 -8.96 -1.58 21.84
N ALA A 39 -8.20 -1.55 22.94
CA ALA A 39 -6.89 -0.88 22.98
C ALA A 39 -5.74 -1.76 22.47
N ASP A 40 -5.93 -3.07 22.25
CA ASP A 40 -4.92 -3.94 21.65
C ASP A 40 -4.79 -3.63 20.15
N PRO A 41 -3.67 -3.03 19.69
CA PRO A 41 -3.49 -2.71 18.29
C PRO A 41 -3.42 -3.97 17.41
N TRP A 42 -3.06 -5.12 17.99
CA TRP A 42 -3.03 -6.40 17.29
C TRP A 42 -4.42 -7.03 17.14
N ARG A 43 -5.40 -6.60 17.94
CA ARG A 43 -6.77 -7.11 17.94
C ARG A 43 -6.85 -8.64 18.07
N GLY A 44 -5.92 -9.24 18.83
CA GLY A 44 -5.80 -10.70 18.95
C GLY A 44 -5.32 -11.44 17.68
N LEU A 45 -4.88 -10.72 16.66
CA LEU A 45 -4.32 -11.28 15.43
C LEU A 45 -2.80 -11.44 15.51
N TYR A 46 -2.27 -12.35 14.69
CA TYR A 46 -0.85 -12.64 14.57
C TYR A 46 -0.18 -12.95 15.92
N LEU A 47 -0.89 -13.63 16.82
CA LEU A 47 -0.34 -14.03 18.11
C LEU A 47 0.71 -15.13 17.89
N PRO A 48 1.97 -14.97 18.33
CA PRO A 48 3.01 -15.97 18.07
C PRO A 48 2.64 -17.38 18.56
N ALA A 49 1.85 -17.48 19.64
CA ALA A 49 1.35 -18.75 20.18
C ALA A 49 0.32 -19.46 19.27
N ARG A 50 -0.26 -18.77 18.27
CA ARG A 50 -1.16 -19.34 17.25
C ARG A 50 -0.42 -19.78 15.98
N MET A 51 0.89 -19.51 15.88
CA MET A 51 1.70 -20.02 14.79
C MET A 51 1.74 -21.55 14.85
N PRO A 52 1.37 -22.28 13.77
CA PRO A 52 1.53 -23.72 13.71
C PRO A 52 3.00 -24.15 13.82
N ALA A 53 3.21 -25.43 14.10
CA ALA A 53 4.55 -26.01 13.97
C ALA A 53 5.01 -25.95 12.49
N PRO A 54 6.33 -25.84 12.22
CA PRO A 54 6.84 -25.83 10.87
C PRO A 54 6.43 -27.07 10.06
N SER A 55 6.31 -26.93 8.75
CA SER A 55 6.18 -28.06 7.81
C SER A 55 7.45 -28.94 7.82
N GLU A 56 7.43 -30.07 7.13
CA GLU A 56 8.64 -30.89 6.93
C GLU A 56 9.75 -30.16 6.16
N TYR A 57 9.37 -29.15 5.37
CA TYR A 57 10.28 -28.28 4.62
C TYR A 57 10.72 -27.04 5.43
N GLY A 58 10.11 -26.81 6.60
CA GLY A 58 10.46 -25.67 7.47
C GLY A 58 9.58 -24.44 7.28
N ASP A 59 8.51 -24.56 6.50
CA ASP A 59 7.56 -23.47 6.24
C ASP A 59 6.71 -23.16 7.46
N LEU A 60 6.35 -21.90 7.60
CA LEU A 60 5.45 -21.38 8.62
C LEU A 60 4.40 -20.53 7.95
N THR A 61 3.14 -20.69 8.34
CA THR A 61 2.03 -19.86 7.87
C THR A 61 1.10 -19.56 9.02
N HIS A 62 0.99 -18.27 9.37
CA HIS A 62 0.10 -17.83 10.41
C HIS A 62 -1.36 -17.91 9.91
N PRO A 63 -2.31 -18.47 10.68
CA PRO A 63 -3.71 -18.62 10.27
C PRO A 63 -4.48 -17.29 10.14
N ASP A 64 -3.85 -16.16 10.45
CA ASP A 64 -4.46 -14.83 10.35
C ASP A 64 -4.03 -14.09 9.07
N ILE A 65 -3.14 -14.71 8.27
CA ILE A 65 -2.84 -14.19 6.93
C ILE A 65 -4.13 -14.21 6.11
N PRO A 66 -4.56 -13.06 5.57
CA PRO A 66 -5.76 -13.01 4.75
C PRO A 66 -5.50 -13.75 3.43
N LEU A 67 -6.51 -14.47 2.96
CA LEU A 67 -6.50 -15.15 1.67
C LEU A 67 -7.65 -14.60 0.82
N TRP A 68 -7.45 -14.56 -0.48
CA TRP A 68 -8.55 -14.31 -1.39
C TRP A 68 -9.49 -15.53 -1.43
N PRO A 69 -10.81 -15.35 -1.62
CA PRO A 69 -11.77 -16.46 -1.66
C PRO A 69 -11.52 -17.48 -2.78
N ASP A 70 -10.75 -17.10 -3.81
CA ASP A 70 -10.36 -17.91 -4.96
C ASP A 70 -8.88 -18.34 -4.91
N ASP A 71 -8.26 -18.28 -3.73
CA ASP A 71 -6.89 -18.75 -3.45
C ASP A 71 -5.78 -18.09 -4.28
N ARG A 72 -6.07 -17.00 -4.98
CA ARG A 72 -5.04 -16.20 -5.65
C ARG A 72 -4.13 -15.56 -4.61
N GLU A 73 -2.86 -15.38 -4.97
CA GLU A 73 -1.82 -14.83 -4.07
C GLU A 73 -1.42 -13.40 -4.45
N ASP A 74 -2.02 -12.83 -5.50
CA ASP A 74 -1.74 -11.48 -5.95
C ASP A 74 -2.20 -10.44 -4.92
N ALA A 75 -1.37 -9.42 -4.71
CA ALA A 75 -1.66 -8.28 -3.86
C ALA A 75 -1.96 -8.63 -2.38
N LEU A 76 -1.31 -9.66 -1.84
CA LEU A 76 -1.41 -10.02 -0.42
C LEU A 76 -1.05 -8.85 0.51
N ASP A 77 -0.07 -8.03 0.12
CA ASP A 77 0.30 -6.79 0.80
C ASP A 77 -0.91 -5.86 1.00
N LYS A 78 -1.78 -5.75 -0.01
CA LYS A 78 -3.00 -4.93 0.05
C LYS A 78 -4.05 -5.52 0.99
N LEU A 79 -4.16 -6.84 1.05
CA LEU A 79 -5.08 -7.50 1.99
C LEU A 79 -4.62 -7.30 3.43
N VAL A 80 -3.33 -7.48 3.70
CA VAL A 80 -2.72 -7.24 5.02
C VAL A 80 -2.87 -5.76 5.41
N HIS A 81 -2.67 -4.85 4.45
CA HIS A 81 -2.86 -3.42 4.66
C HIS A 81 -4.31 -3.05 4.96
N ALA A 82 -5.27 -3.62 4.21
CA ALA A 82 -6.70 -3.44 4.47
C ALA A 82 -7.13 -4.01 5.83
N GLN A 83 -6.45 -5.06 6.31
CA GLN A 83 -6.64 -5.58 7.67
C GLN A 83 -6.11 -4.61 8.74
N GLY A 84 -5.29 -3.61 8.39
CA GLY A 84 -4.75 -2.59 9.30
C GLY A 84 -3.31 -2.85 9.75
N PHE A 85 -2.53 -3.60 8.96
CA PHE A 85 -1.15 -3.96 9.26
C PHE A 85 -0.19 -3.45 8.18
N ASP A 86 1.00 -3.07 8.60
CA ASP A 86 2.17 -2.98 7.73
C ASP A 86 2.65 -4.37 7.36
N PHE A 87 3.26 -4.47 6.18
CA PHE A 87 3.82 -5.70 5.63
C PHE A 87 5.29 -5.46 5.26
N HIS A 88 6.16 -6.40 5.61
CA HIS A 88 7.59 -6.33 5.31
C HIS A 88 8.11 -7.71 4.90
N ILE A 89 8.92 -7.74 3.85
CA ILE A 89 9.50 -8.97 3.29
C ILE A 89 11.00 -8.99 3.61
N VAL A 90 11.49 -10.14 4.09
CA VAL A 90 12.91 -10.41 4.32
C VAL A 90 13.29 -11.60 3.44
N ALA A 91 14.31 -11.43 2.61
CA ALA A 91 14.90 -12.52 1.84
C ALA A 91 15.85 -13.35 2.71
N GLY A 92 15.88 -14.67 2.52
CA GLY A 92 16.87 -15.54 3.13
C GLY A 92 18.22 -15.39 2.45
N ASP A 93 19.28 -15.28 3.26
CA ASP A 93 20.67 -15.27 2.80
C ASP A 93 21.23 -16.68 2.94
N PHE A 94 20.98 -17.51 1.92
CA PHE A 94 21.35 -18.92 1.90
C PHE A 94 22.67 -19.10 1.17
N THR A 95 23.40 -20.17 1.48
CA THR A 95 24.71 -20.39 0.87
C THR A 95 24.59 -20.62 -0.64
N GLU A 96 25.60 -20.19 -1.40
CA GLU A 96 25.68 -20.45 -2.86
C GLU A 96 25.56 -21.95 -3.18
N ALA A 97 26.13 -22.81 -2.33
CA ALA A 97 26.02 -24.25 -2.47
C ALA A 97 24.59 -24.78 -2.31
N ALA A 98 23.81 -24.21 -1.39
CA ALA A 98 22.40 -24.53 -1.23
C ALA A 98 21.55 -24.00 -2.40
N MET A 99 21.96 -22.87 -2.99
CA MET A 99 21.23 -22.25 -4.11
C MET A 99 21.50 -22.90 -5.47
N ASP A 100 22.67 -23.51 -5.69
CA ASP A 100 23.10 -23.97 -7.02
C ASP A 100 22.66 -25.40 -7.37
N ASP A 101 22.82 -26.40 -6.49
CA ASP A 101 22.73 -27.82 -6.91
C ASP A 101 22.33 -28.83 -5.80
N ASP A 102 22.12 -28.41 -4.55
CA ASP A 102 21.82 -29.33 -3.43
C ASP A 102 20.49 -29.02 -2.72
N ASP A 103 19.41 -29.64 -3.22
CA ASP A 103 18.07 -29.56 -2.64
C ASP A 103 18.06 -29.94 -1.15
N GLU A 104 18.85 -30.92 -0.72
CA GLU A 104 18.84 -31.36 0.67
C GLU A 104 19.44 -30.29 1.59
N LEU A 105 20.56 -29.70 1.19
CA LEU A 105 21.18 -28.58 1.89
C LEU A 105 20.28 -27.35 1.91
N TYR A 106 19.60 -27.05 0.80
CA TYR A 106 18.62 -25.96 0.72
C TYR A 106 17.53 -26.09 1.79
N TRP A 107 16.91 -27.26 1.87
CA TRP A 107 15.86 -27.48 2.87
C TRP A 107 16.41 -27.57 4.30
N GLU A 108 17.66 -27.99 4.50
CA GLU A 108 18.32 -27.91 5.82
C GLU A 108 18.51 -26.46 6.26
N GLU A 109 19.00 -25.60 5.37
CA GLU A 109 19.13 -24.16 5.63
C GLU A 109 17.76 -23.52 5.86
N LEU A 110 16.74 -23.84 5.05
CA LEU A 110 15.38 -23.33 5.26
C LEU A 110 14.84 -23.73 6.63
N ARG A 111 14.97 -25.00 7.04
CA ARG A 111 14.53 -25.45 8.37
C ARG A 111 15.27 -24.75 9.50
N ALA A 112 16.58 -24.52 9.35
CA ALA A 112 17.42 -23.88 10.35
C ALA A 112 17.25 -22.35 10.40
N TRP A 113 16.77 -21.74 9.32
CA TRP A 113 16.67 -20.29 9.20
C TRP A 113 15.69 -19.68 10.20
N ASN A 114 16.14 -18.70 10.97
CA ASN A 114 15.32 -17.89 11.86
C ASN A 114 15.38 -16.43 11.38
N PRO A 115 14.42 -15.97 10.56
CA PRO A 115 14.48 -14.65 9.95
C PRO A 115 14.47 -13.55 11.02
N GLU A 116 15.32 -12.54 10.84
CA GLU A 116 15.36 -11.38 11.73
C GLU A 116 14.32 -10.36 11.28
N ALA A 117 13.48 -9.95 12.24
CA ALA A 117 12.53 -8.88 12.00
C ALA A 117 13.24 -7.51 11.91
N PRO A 118 12.71 -6.55 11.14
CA PRO A 118 13.17 -5.17 11.20
C PRO A 118 12.95 -4.55 12.58
N GLU A 119 13.57 -3.39 12.83
CA GLU A 119 13.42 -2.67 14.10
C GLU A 119 11.95 -2.31 14.38
N GLY A 120 11.52 -2.55 15.63
CA GLY A 120 10.17 -2.30 16.12
C GLY A 120 9.40 -3.58 16.44
N GLU A 121 8.11 -3.43 16.72
CA GLU A 121 7.24 -4.55 17.11
C GLU A 121 6.65 -5.28 15.90
N TRP A 122 7.48 -6.09 15.24
CA TRP A 122 7.08 -6.91 14.11
C TRP A 122 6.85 -8.37 14.54
N ARG A 123 5.91 -9.04 13.88
CA ARG A 123 5.64 -10.47 14.11
C ARG A 123 5.72 -11.23 12.80
N LEU A 124 6.31 -12.44 12.87
CA LEU A 124 6.39 -13.35 11.75
C LEU A 124 4.98 -13.81 11.37
N ALA A 125 4.61 -13.58 10.11
CA ALA A 125 3.35 -14.05 9.53
C ALA A 125 3.60 -15.30 8.67
N TRP A 126 4.68 -15.33 7.91
CA TRP A 126 4.99 -16.43 7.00
C TRP A 126 6.49 -16.61 6.84
N LYS A 127 6.92 -17.83 6.55
CA LYS A 127 8.28 -18.18 6.13
C LYS A 127 8.18 -19.38 5.21
N GLY A 128 8.94 -19.39 4.13
CA GLY A 128 9.00 -20.53 3.23
C GLY A 128 9.76 -20.19 1.95
N ASP A 129 9.61 -21.09 0.99
CA ASP A 129 10.15 -20.94 -0.36
C ASP A 129 9.13 -20.33 -1.33
N THR A 130 9.60 -19.48 -2.25
CA THR A 130 8.83 -18.97 -3.40
C THR A 130 9.60 -19.24 -4.69
N GLU A 131 9.01 -18.95 -5.86
CA GLU A 131 9.74 -19.04 -7.14
C GLU A 131 11.01 -18.18 -7.19
N ASP A 132 11.09 -17.14 -6.34
CA ASP A 132 12.21 -16.20 -6.26
C ASP A 132 13.17 -16.52 -5.09
N GLY A 133 12.99 -17.67 -4.42
CA GLY A 133 13.82 -18.15 -3.32
C GLY A 133 13.16 -18.06 -1.93
N PRO A 134 13.94 -18.16 -0.85
CA PRO A 134 13.41 -18.22 0.50
C PRO A 134 13.04 -16.82 1.00
N TYR A 135 11.82 -16.66 1.51
CA TYR A 135 11.36 -15.41 2.08
C TYR A 135 10.68 -15.60 3.45
N ALA A 136 10.64 -14.50 4.20
CA ALA A 136 9.87 -14.36 5.41
C ALA A 136 9.04 -13.08 5.34
N TRP A 137 7.80 -13.15 5.80
CA TRP A 137 6.89 -12.03 5.85
C TRP A 137 6.63 -11.64 7.30
N PHE A 138 6.77 -10.35 7.57
CA PHE A 138 6.52 -9.74 8.87
C PHE A 138 5.37 -8.75 8.77
N VAL A 139 4.58 -8.70 9.85
CA VAL A 139 3.49 -7.75 9.99
C VAL A 139 3.59 -6.96 11.29
N ARG A 140 3.06 -5.74 11.27
CA ARG A 140 2.94 -4.87 12.44
C ARG A 140 1.65 -4.04 12.35
N PRO A 141 0.88 -3.86 13.44
CA PRO A 141 -0.25 -2.96 13.42
C PRO A 141 0.17 -1.58 12.97
N MET A 142 -0.59 -0.98 12.06
CA MET A 142 -0.31 0.39 11.63
C MET A 142 -0.40 1.38 12.80
N ALA A 143 -1.19 1.06 13.84
CA ALA A 143 -1.27 1.81 15.08
C ALA A 143 0.04 1.82 15.90
N LEU A 144 0.94 0.87 15.66
CA LEU A 144 2.28 0.79 16.26
C LEU A 144 3.37 1.33 15.35
N ARG A 145 3.01 1.98 14.23
CA ARG A 145 4.00 2.72 13.44
C ARG A 145 4.69 3.70 14.37
N PRO A 146 6.04 3.75 14.37
CA PRO A 146 6.69 4.87 15.01
C PRO A 146 6.09 6.14 14.41
N GLU A 147 5.59 7.02 15.29
CA GLU A 147 5.23 8.38 14.89
C GLU A 147 6.39 8.87 14.02
N PRO A 148 6.13 9.30 12.77
CA PRO A 148 7.20 9.86 11.97
C PRO A 148 7.84 10.92 12.84
N VAL A 149 9.15 10.81 13.06
CA VAL A 149 9.92 11.86 13.74
C VAL A 149 9.68 13.07 12.87
N THR A 150 8.69 13.87 13.27
CA THR A 150 8.26 15.01 12.51
C THR A 150 9.35 16.00 12.85
N PRO A 151 10.32 16.30 11.95
CA PRO A 151 11.06 17.55 12.11
C PRO A 151 9.97 18.62 12.34
N PRO A 152 10.12 19.52 13.33
CA PRO A 152 9.04 20.39 13.77
C PRO A 152 8.33 20.90 12.53
N ALA A 153 7.05 20.55 12.37
CA ALA A 153 6.29 20.86 11.19
C ALA A 153 6.47 22.35 10.94
N GLN A 154 7.36 22.71 10.02
CA GLN A 154 7.44 24.05 9.51
C GLN A 154 6.09 24.21 8.84
N GLY A 155 5.20 24.95 9.49
CA GLY A 155 3.77 24.95 9.19
C GLY A 155 3.56 24.90 7.68
N ILE A 156 2.90 23.85 7.21
CA ILE A 156 2.64 23.68 5.79
C ILE A 156 1.67 24.80 5.40
N ASP A 157 2.22 25.92 4.94
CA ASP A 157 1.44 26.87 4.18
C ASP A 157 1.17 26.23 2.81
N LEU A 158 0.08 25.47 2.70
CA LEU A 158 -0.38 24.86 1.45
C LEU A 158 -0.89 25.89 0.43
N ARG A 159 -0.83 27.19 0.76
CA ARG A 159 -1.18 28.23 -0.19
C ARG A 159 -0.13 28.28 -1.27
N ALA A 160 -0.59 28.11 -2.51
CA ALA A 160 0.26 28.26 -3.67
C ALA A 160 0.87 29.68 -3.67
N ILE A 161 2.18 29.76 -3.92
CA ILE A 161 2.88 31.02 -4.11
C ILE A 161 2.53 31.54 -5.51
N SER A 162 2.48 32.87 -5.67
CA SER A 162 2.25 33.51 -6.97
C SER A 162 3.27 33.05 -8.01
N MET A 163 2.80 32.75 -9.23
CA MET A 163 3.68 32.40 -10.36
C MET A 163 4.66 33.51 -10.75
N GLU A 164 4.39 34.76 -10.38
CA GLU A 164 5.31 35.88 -10.63
C GLU A 164 6.67 35.68 -9.94
N SER A 165 6.71 34.97 -8.82
CA SER A 165 7.94 34.70 -8.07
C SER A 165 8.52 33.30 -8.34
N ALA A 166 7.96 32.55 -9.29
CA ALA A 166 8.43 31.21 -9.59
C ALA A 166 9.79 31.26 -10.31
N PRO A 167 10.80 30.48 -9.89
CA PRO A 167 12.09 30.44 -10.58
C PRO A 167 11.93 29.93 -12.02
N ARG A 168 12.66 30.53 -12.94
CA ARG A 168 12.67 30.19 -14.38
C ARG A 168 14.04 29.72 -14.85
N ASP A 169 14.82 29.21 -13.91
CA ASP A 169 16.18 28.75 -14.08
C ASP A 169 16.28 27.24 -14.30
N GLY A 170 15.17 26.57 -14.67
CA GLY A 170 15.09 25.12 -14.82
C GLY A 170 14.91 24.35 -13.51
N THR A 171 14.73 25.02 -12.36
CA THR A 171 14.39 24.36 -11.09
C THR A 171 13.04 23.64 -11.21
N MET A 172 12.99 22.38 -10.78
CA MET A 172 11.75 21.60 -10.69
C MET A 172 10.89 22.09 -9.52
N LEU A 173 9.60 22.33 -9.79
CA LEU A 173 8.62 22.87 -8.85
C LEU A 173 7.40 21.95 -8.76
N ARG A 174 6.66 22.09 -7.66
CA ARG A 174 5.23 21.70 -7.61
C ARG A 174 4.43 22.86 -8.18
N LEU A 175 3.64 22.62 -9.22
CA LEU A 175 2.82 23.62 -9.89
C LEU A 175 1.34 23.31 -9.66
N LEU A 176 0.59 24.31 -9.23
CA LEU A 176 -0.87 24.29 -9.25
C LEU A 176 -1.30 24.78 -10.62
N VAL A 177 -1.92 23.92 -11.42
CA VAL A 177 -2.24 24.19 -12.82
C VAL A 177 -3.74 24.13 -13.02
N GLN A 178 -4.29 25.17 -13.64
CA GLN A 178 -5.62 25.09 -14.25
C GLN A 178 -5.47 24.37 -15.58
N PHE A 179 -5.72 23.06 -15.58
CA PHE A 179 -5.61 22.23 -16.77
C PHE A 179 -6.71 22.56 -17.77
N THR A 180 -6.37 22.51 -19.06
CA THR A 180 -7.31 22.53 -20.18
C THR A 180 -7.43 21.16 -20.84
N ASP A 181 -6.42 20.30 -20.67
CA ASP A 181 -6.37 18.92 -21.12
C ASP A 181 -5.18 18.21 -20.43
N HIS A 182 -5.21 16.89 -20.38
CA HIS A 182 -4.21 16.04 -19.68
C HIS A 182 -4.04 16.34 -18.18
N ALA A 183 -5.13 16.66 -17.47
CA ALA A 183 -5.10 16.79 -16.01
C ALA A 183 -4.62 15.48 -15.36
N THR A 184 -3.74 15.57 -14.36
CA THR A 184 -3.21 14.42 -13.61
C THR A 184 -4.22 13.83 -12.62
N GLU A 185 -5.26 14.59 -12.29
CA GLU A 185 -6.31 14.21 -11.36
C GLU A 185 -7.68 14.38 -12.04
N ASP A 186 -8.65 13.56 -11.62
CA ASP A 186 -10.05 13.66 -12.06
C ASP A 186 -10.74 14.80 -11.27
N THR A 187 -10.49 16.04 -11.70
CA THR A 187 -11.02 17.25 -11.04
C THR A 187 -11.31 18.36 -12.05
N ASP A 188 -12.37 19.12 -11.79
CA ASP A 188 -12.75 20.32 -12.56
C ASP A 188 -11.93 21.56 -12.16
N GLY A 189 -11.19 21.49 -11.05
CA GLY A 189 -10.40 22.58 -10.48
C GLY A 189 -8.94 22.57 -10.92
N ALA A 190 -8.17 23.53 -10.39
CA ALA A 190 -6.72 23.48 -10.52
C ALA A 190 -6.16 22.27 -9.73
N ALA A 191 -5.21 21.56 -10.33
CA ALA A 191 -4.60 20.36 -9.76
C ALA A 191 -3.08 20.52 -9.65
N TRP A 192 -2.48 19.78 -8.71
CA TRP A 192 -1.03 19.81 -8.52
C TRP A 192 -0.33 18.87 -9.51
N THR A 193 0.80 19.33 -10.04
CA THR A 193 1.71 18.55 -10.88
C THR A 193 3.16 19.00 -10.63
N ILE A 194 4.11 18.39 -11.33
CA ILE A 194 5.52 18.80 -11.34
C ILE A 194 5.88 19.45 -12.67
N GLY A 195 6.75 20.44 -12.64
CA GLY A 195 7.22 21.11 -13.84
C GLY A 195 8.32 22.15 -13.60
N ALA A 196 8.81 22.73 -14.69
CA ALA A 196 9.86 23.74 -14.67
C ALA A 196 9.67 24.74 -15.84
N ASN A 197 10.33 25.88 -15.72
CA ASN A 197 10.52 26.86 -16.78
C ASN A 197 12.01 27.16 -16.85
N ASN A 198 12.55 27.26 -18.07
CA ASN A 198 13.98 27.35 -18.32
C ASN A 198 14.39 28.65 -19.00
N HIS A 199 13.51 29.66 -19.00
CA HIS A 199 13.70 30.97 -19.61
C HIS A 199 15.06 31.62 -19.31
N ASP A 200 15.54 31.52 -18.07
CA ASP A 200 16.81 32.15 -17.68
C ASP A 200 18.02 31.50 -18.37
N ARG A 201 17.85 30.29 -18.92
CA ARG A 201 18.90 29.53 -19.62
C ARG A 201 18.73 29.51 -21.14
N ASP A 202 17.50 29.43 -21.65
CA ASP A 202 17.21 29.30 -23.09
C ASP A 202 16.46 30.47 -23.72
N GLY A 203 15.96 31.41 -22.91
CA GLY A 203 15.18 32.57 -23.35
C GLY A 203 13.72 32.26 -23.68
N GLU A 204 13.27 31.02 -23.58
CA GLU A 204 11.89 30.61 -23.86
C GLU A 204 11.06 30.64 -22.58
N ASP A 205 10.15 31.61 -22.44
CA ASP A 205 9.27 31.72 -21.26
C ASP A 205 8.09 30.75 -21.36
N VAL A 206 8.39 29.45 -21.25
CA VAL A 206 7.41 28.37 -21.36
C VAL A 206 7.51 27.45 -20.14
N TRP A 207 6.37 27.24 -19.49
CA TRP A 207 6.23 26.23 -18.45
C TRP A 207 6.01 24.86 -19.07
N LYS A 208 6.88 23.90 -18.72
CA LYS A 208 6.76 22.49 -19.08
C LYS A 208 6.42 21.70 -17.82
N PHE A 209 5.34 20.92 -17.87
CA PHE A 209 4.85 20.18 -16.71
C PHE A 209 4.20 18.87 -17.11
N THR A 210 4.16 17.94 -16.16
CA THR A 210 3.60 16.61 -16.36
C THR A 210 2.08 16.67 -16.44
N GLY A 211 1.52 15.93 -17.38
CA GLY A 211 0.10 15.63 -17.52
C GLY A 211 -0.13 14.14 -17.65
N TRP A 212 -1.41 13.75 -17.70
CA TRP A 212 -1.82 12.37 -17.87
C TRP A 212 -2.78 12.21 -19.06
N CYS A 213 -2.42 11.35 -20.01
CA CYS A 213 -3.27 11.05 -21.15
C CYS A 213 -4.24 9.92 -20.79
N TRP A 214 -5.42 10.28 -20.29
CA TRP A 214 -6.46 9.32 -19.89
C TRP A 214 -6.90 8.35 -21.01
N ALA A 215 -6.83 8.77 -22.27
CA ALA A 215 -7.23 7.93 -23.40
C ALA A 215 -6.24 6.78 -23.69
N HIS A 216 -4.97 6.95 -23.32
CA HIS A 216 -3.88 6.03 -23.66
C HIS A 216 -3.05 5.62 -22.44
N ASP A 217 -3.54 5.89 -21.23
CA ASP A 217 -2.98 5.43 -19.95
C ASP A 217 -1.46 5.69 -19.77
N HIS A 218 -0.99 6.90 -20.07
CA HIS A 218 0.42 7.25 -19.90
C HIS A 218 0.65 8.73 -19.53
N PHE A 219 1.81 9.00 -18.92
CA PHE A 219 2.28 10.37 -18.67
C PHE A 219 2.65 11.09 -19.97
N THR A 220 2.24 12.34 -20.07
CA THR A 220 2.48 13.20 -21.24
C THR A 220 2.80 14.63 -20.80
N GLU A 221 3.00 15.55 -21.74
CA GLU A 221 3.06 16.98 -21.42
C GLU A 221 1.65 17.49 -21.08
N GLY A 222 1.51 18.13 -19.92
CA GLY A 222 0.26 18.73 -19.48
C GLY A 222 -0.12 19.94 -20.34
N LYS A 223 -1.42 20.22 -20.45
CA LYS A 223 -1.92 21.42 -21.13
C LYS A 223 -2.75 22.24 -20.15
N GLY A 224 -2.40 23.51 -19.99
CA GLY A 224 -3.04 24.36 -18.99
C GLY A 224 -2.22 25.60 -18.66
N THR A 225 -2.68 26.32 -17.64
CA THR A 225 -2.01 27.52 -17.13
C THR A 225 -1.62 27.30 -15.67
N PRO A 226 -0.32 27.35 -15.33
CA PRO A 226 0.11 27.41 -13.94
C PRO A 226 -0.47 28.66 -13.26
N VAL A 227 -1.12 28.46 -12.11
CA VAL A 227 -1.75 29.52 -11.30
C VAL A 227 -1.10 29.68 -9.94
N GLY A 228 -0.19 28.78 -9.57
CA GLY A 228 0.69 28.95 -8.42
C GLY A 228 1.74 27.86 -8.31
N TRP A 229 2.68 28.01 -7.39
CA TRP A 229 3.80 27.08 -7.24
C TRP A 229 4.23 26.86 -5.79
N LEU A 230 4.97 25.79 -5.55
CA LEU A 230 5.70 25.49 -4.34
C LEU A 230 7.06 24.86 -4.71
N PRO A 231 8.11 25.01 -3.87
CA PRO A 231 9.36 24.25 -4.06
C PRO A 231 9.06 22.75 -4.09
N LEU A 232 9.82 21.96 -4.85
CA LEU A 232 9.63 20.50 -4.88
C LEU A 232 9.90 19.86 -3.51
N ILE A 233 10.93 20.33 -2.81
CA ILE A 233 11.33 19.86 -1.47
C ILE A 233 11.15 21.01 -0.48
N ASP A 234 10.47 20.74 0.64
CA ASP A 234 10.00 21.77 1.59
C ASP A 234 11.12 22.62 2.22
N GLY A 235 12.37 22.13 2.21
CA GLY A 235 13.55 22.85 2.72
C GLY A 235 14.11 23.96 1.82
N GLN A 236 13.53 24.21 0.63
CA GLN A 236 14.01 25.25 -0.30
C GLN A 236 13.31 26.61 -0.16
N ARG A 237 12.38 26.81 0.80
CA ARG A 237 11.70 28.10 1.01
C ARG A 237 12.63 29.23 1.43
N ASP A 238 13.74 28.93 2.10
CA ASP A 238 14.66 29.93 2.64
C ASP A 238 15.72 30.41 1.63
N ALA A 239 15.72 29.90 0.41
CA ALA A 239 16.67 30.29 -0.65
C ALA A 239 16.15 31.44 -1.54
N ALA A 240 14.91 31.91 -1.36
CA ALA A 240 14.43 33.08 -2.08
C ALA A 240 15.15 34.34 -1.57
N PRO A 241 15.77 35.16 -2.43
CA PRO A 241 16.44 36.37 -2.00
C PRO A 241 15.44 37.33 -1.37
N GLY A 242 15.67 37.67 -0.10
CA GLY A 242 14.87 38.64 0.63
C GLY A 242 14.82 39.98 -0.11
N VAL A 243 13.60 40.47 -0.35
CA VAL A 243 13.36 41.81 -0.85
C VAL A 243 13.92 42.81 0.16
N GLY A 244 15.03 43.45 -0.20
CA GLY A 244 15.60 44.56 0.55
C GLY A 244 14.62 45.72 0.64
N LYS A 245 14.51 46.28 1.85
CA LYS A 245 13.95 47.62 2.08
C LYS A 245 14.88 48.70 1.56
#